data_AF-A0AAT9RX07-F1
#
_entry.id   AF-A0AAT9RX07-F1
#
_cell.length_a   1.000
_cell.length_b   1.000
_cell.length_c   1.000
_cell.angle_alpha   90.00
_cell.angle_beta   90.00
_cell.angle_gamma   90.00
#
_symmetry.space_group_name_H-M   'P 1'
#
loop_
_entity.id
_entity.type
_entity.pdbx_description
1 polymer ?
#
loop_
_entity_poly.entity_id
_entity_poly.type
_entity_poly.pdbx_seq_one_letter_code
_entity_poly.pdbx_strand_id
1 'polypeptide(L)'
;MTLYTPLGGLPYPQPTDVANLPLHLQSLAEGIDSRTVLRYANAADRDAAITTPAAGMVAWLTTPGTLSYYTGSAWVAMGVWNTYTPAWTAETTNPAIGNGTLTGKYAIVGKTCHFTMLMQFGSTTTYGSGSYYLSYPVQAGALGGLPQHQGVATSGSGSSQGRGMISCQPTASTNATTYTLWGPASASTSHLGQLGSAGLLGYAWTSANIIRIGGTYEVA
;
A
#
# COMPACT_ATOMS: atom_id res chain seq x y z
N MET A 1 -31.54 -15.10 -32.33
CA MET A 1 -30.22 -15.04 -31.64
C MET A 1 -30.05 -13.62 -31.16
N THR A 2 -29.76 -13.42 -29.87
CA THR A 2 -29.57 -12.07 -29.31
C THR A 2 -28.36 -11.40 -29.97
N LEU A 3 -28.53 -10.19 -30.48
CA LEU A 3 -27.42 -9.38 -31.02
C LEU A 3 -27.01 -8.32 -30.01
N TYR A 4 -25.75 -7.87 -30.14
CA TYR A 4 -25.11 -6.97 -29.19
C TYR A 4 -24.45 -5.78 -29.90
N THR A 5 -24.51 -4.60 -29.29
CA THR A 5 -23.77 -3.43 -29.81
C THR A 5 -22.27 -3.74 -29.82
N PRO A 6 -21.51 -3.31 -30.84
CA PRO A 6 -20.11 -3.71 -31.03
C PRO A 6 -19.14 -3.20 -29.96
N LEU A 7 -19.42 -2.04 -29.36
CA LEU A 7 -18.54 -1.42 -28.35
C LEU A 7 -18.96 -1.77 -26.93
N GLY A 8 -20.24 -1.55 -26.61
CA GLY A 8 -20.75 -1.77 -25.27
C GLY A 8 -21.07 -3.23 -24.98
N GLY A 9 -21.40 -4.04 -25.99
CA GLY A 9 -21.98 -5.38 -25.80
C GLY A 9 -23.42 -5.34 -25.27
N LEU A 10 -24.19 -4.26 -25.48
CA LEU A 10 -25.58 -4.13 -24.99
C LEU A 10 -26.50 -4.97 -25.88
N PRO A 11 -27.34 -5.86 -25.32
CA PRO A 11 -28.34 -6.56 -26.13
C PRO A 11 -29.33 -5.54 -26.68
N TYR A 12 -29.76 -5.74 -27.93
CA TYR A 12 -30.78 -4.89 -28.53
C TYR A 12 -31.88 -5.73 -29.22
N PRO A 13 -33.14 -5.26 -29.21
CA PRO A 13 -34.26 -5.98 -29.80
C PRO A 13 -34.04 -6.32 -31.28
N GLN A 14 -34.43 -7.52 -31.66
CA GLN A 14 -34.45 -8.01 -33.03
C GLN A 14 -35.86 -7.91 -33.63
N PRO A 15 -35.99 -7.87 -34.97
CA PRO A 15 -37.30 -7.84 -35.63
C PRO A 15 -38.22 -9.02 -35.27
N THR A 16 -37.66 -10.13 -34.79
CA THR A 16 -38.39 -11.33 -34.38
C THR A 16 -38.84 -11.31 -32.91
N ASP A 17 -38.42 -10.32 -32.12
CA ASP A 17 -38.76 -10.23 -30.70
C ASP A 17 -40.19 -9.71 -30.50
N VAL A 18 -40.81 -10.10 -29.38
CA VAL A 18 -42.18 -9.65 -29.04
C VAL A 18 -42.19 -8.13 -28.87
N ALA A 19 -43.19 -7.45 -29.45
CA ALA A 19 -43.33 -6.00 -29.33
C ALA A 19 -43.74 -5.60 -27.90
N ASN A 20 -42.75 -5.36 -27.03
CA ASN A 20 -42.95 -4.90 -25.65
C ASN A 20 -41.97 -3.76 -25.31
N LEU A 21 -42.36 -2.53 -25.66
CA LEU A 21 -41.52 -1.34 -25.48
C LEU A 21 -41.10 -1.10 -24.01
N PRO A 22 -41.99 -1.21 -23.01
CA PRO A 22 -41.58 -1.07 -21.60
C PRO A 22 -40.48 -2.05 -21.20
N LEU A 23 -40.63 -3.34 -21.56
CA LEU A 23 -39.62 -4.36 -21.24
C LEU A 23 -38.29 -4.09 -21.94
N HIS A 24 -38.32 -3.69 -23.22
CA HIS A 24 -37.11 -3.37 -23.99
C HIS A 24 -36.35 -2.17 -23.42
N LEU A 25 -37.06 -1.13 -22.99
CA LEU A 25 -36.45 0.05 -22.37
C LEU A 25 -35.88 -0.27 -20.98
N GLN A 26 -36.59 -1.07 -20.19
CA GLN A 26 -36.11 -1.52 -18.87
C GLN A 26 -34.81 -2.33 -19.00
N SER A 27 -34.81 -3.34 -19.88
CA SER A 27 -33.63 -4.21 -20.06
C SER A 27 -32.42 -3.47 -20.64
N LEU A 28 -32.65 -2.43 -21.47
CA LEU A 28 -31.57 -1.53 -21.88
C LEU A 28 -31.02 -0.71 -20.71
N ALA A 29 -31.88 -0.14 -19.86
CA ALA A 29 -31.47 0.64 -18.69
C ALA A 29 -30.64 -0.20 -17.71
N GLU A 30 -31.10 -1.40 -17.37
CA GLU A 30 -30.37 -2.34 -16.51
C GLU A 30 -29.01 -2.74 -17.13
N GLY A 31 -28.96 -2.92 -18.46
CA GLY A 31 -27.72 -3.17 -19.19
C GLY A 31 -26.73 -2.00 -19.12
N ILE A 32 -27.21 -0.76 -19.18
CA ILE A 32 -26.40 0.45 -19.09
C ILE A 32 -25.89 0.68 -17.65
N ASP A 33 -26.70 0.42 -16.63
CA ASP A 33 -26.31 0.57 -15.23
C ASP A 33 -25.10 -0.30 -14.87
N SER A 34 -25.00 -1.52 -15.41
CA SER A 34 -23.83 -2.38 -15.22
C SER A 34 -22.52 -1.84 -15.83
N ARG A 35 -22.60 -0.83 -16.69
CA ARG A 35 -21.49 -0.30 -17.50
C ARG A 35 -21.21 1.19 -17.27
N THR A 36 -22.03 1.84 -16.47
CA THR A 36 -21.81 3.22 -16.05
C THR A 36 -21.20 3.25 -14.65
N VAL A 37 -20.48 4.33 -14.33
CA VAL A 37 -20.04 4.54 -12.95
C VAL A 37 -21.27 4.93 -12.13
N LEU A 38 -21.79 3.96 -11.37
CA LEU A 38 -22.92 4.15 -10.48
C LEU A 38 -22.56 5.18 -9.40
N ARG A 39 -23.47 6.05 -9.00
CA ARG A 39 -23.21 7.12 -8.02
C ARG A 39 -24.07 6.94 -6.78
N TYR A 40 -23.45 6.87 -5.61
CA TYR A 40 -24.12 6.73 -4.32
C TYR A 40 -23.64 7.78 -3.33
N ALA A 41 -24.47 8.14 -2.36
CA ALA A 41 -24.07 9.13 -1.36
C ALA A 41 -22.98 8.57 -0.43
N ASN A 42 -23.07 7.30 -0.03
CA ASN A 42 -22.06 6.58 0.75
C ASN A 42 -22.04 5.07 0.44
N ALA A 43 -21.14 4.33 1.10
CA ALA A 43 -21.00 2.88 0.91
C ALA A 43 -22.24 2.07 1.32
N ALA A 44 -22.95 2.48 2.39
CA ALA A 44 -24.13 1.77 2.85
C ALA A 44 -25.29 1.86 1.83
N ASP A 45 -25.48 3.04 1.22
CA ASP A 45 -26.50 3.23 0.18
C ASP A 45 -26.19 2.37 -1.06
N ARG A 46 -24.91 2.28 -1.44
CA ARG A 46 -24.45 1.39 -2.52
C ARG A 46 -24.73 -0.06 -2.18
N ASP A 47 -24.33 -0.51 -0.99
CA ASP A 47 -24.42 -1.91 -0.60
C ASP A 47 -25.88 -2.36 -0.41
N ALA A 48 -26.78 -1.43 -0.05
CA ALA A 48 -28.23 -1.68 -0.04
C ALA A 48 -28.83 -1.76 -1.46
N ALA A 49 -28.34 -0.96 -2.40
CA ALA A 49 -28.80 -0.96 -3.79
C ALA A 49 -28.25 -2.14 -4.60
N ILE A 50 -27.03 -2.60 -4.30
CA ILE A 50 -26.32 -3.63 -5.05
C ILE A 50 -26.16 -4.88 -4.18
N THR A 51 -27.14 -5.78 -4.24
CA THR A 51 -27.15 -7.03 -3.45
C THR A 51 -26.36 -8.17 -4.10
N THR A 52 -26.07 -8.09 -5.41
CA THR A 52 -25.33 -9.10 -6.17
C THR A 52 -24.27 -8.45 -7.08
N PRO A 53 -23.20 -7.87 -6.51
CA PRO A 53 -22.17 -7.19 -7.30
C PRO A 53 -21.36 -8.17 -8.16
N ALA A 54 -21.04 -7.77 -9.38
CA ALA A 54 -20.16 -8.50 -10.28
C ALA A 54 -18.72 -8.00 -10.17
N ALA A 55 -17.74 -8.90 -10.33
CA ALA A 55 -16.33 -8.52 -10.32
C ALA A 55 -16.04 -7.47 -11.41
N GLY A 56 -15.29 -6.42 -11.06
CA GLY A 56 -14.97 -5.31 -11.94
C GLY A 56 -16.03 -4.20 -12.00
N MET A 57 -17.16 -4.34 -11.29
CA MET A 57 -18.15 -3.27 -11.17
C MET A 57 -17.55 -2.05 -10.47
N VAL A 58 -17.93 -0.84 -10.91
CA VAL A 58 -17.38 0.44 -10.43
C VAL A 58 -18.48 1.38 -9.96
N ALA A 59 -18.27 2.04 -8.81
CA ALA A 59 -19.17 3.02 -8.26
C ALA A 59 -18.43 4.22 -7.64
N TRP A 60 -18.93 5.43 -7.85
CA TRP A 60 -18.52 6.63 -7.16
C TRP A 60 -19.29 6.81 -5.85
N LEU A 61 -18.57 7.08 -4.76
CA LEU A 61 -19.15 7.44 -3.47
C LEU A 61 -18.94 8.94 -3.22
N THR A 62 -20.02 9.72 -3.13
CA THR A 62 -19.96 11.17 -2.87
C THR A 62 -19.28 11.48 -1.55
N THR A 63 -19.54 10.69 -0.51
CA THR A 63 -18.78 10.64 0.72
C THR A 63 -18.19 9.23 0.83
N PRO A 64 -16.85 9.05 0.81
CA PRO A 64 -15.80 10.03 1.06
C PRO A 64 -15.27 10.79 -0.19
N GLY A 65 -15.89 10.67 -1.36
CA GLY A 65 -15.43 11.31 -2.59
C GLY A 65 -14.40 10.47 -3.33
N THR A 66 -14.69 9.18 -3.52
CA THR A 66 -13.76 8.23 -4.13
C THR A 66 -14.47 7.27 -5.09
N LEU A 67 -13.71 6.79 -6.08
CA LEU A 67 -14.12 5.66 -6.90
C LEU A 67 -13.91 4.37 -6.10
N SER A 68 -14.88 3.48 -6.17
CA SER A 68 -14.81 2.15 -5.60
C SER A 68 -15.03 1.11 -6.69
N TYR A 69 -14.38 -0.04 -6.57
CA TYR A 69 -14.56 -1.16 -7.47
C TYR A 69 -14.74 -2.46 -6.68
N TYR A 70 -15.51 -3.39 -7.24
CA TYR A 70 -15.73 -4.69 -6.63
C TYR A 70 -14.69 -5.69 -7.13
N THR A 71 -13.94 -6.30 -6.20
CA THR A 71 -12.87 -7.28 -6.53
C THR A 71 -13.40 -8.65 -6.92
N GLY A 72 -14.69 -8.90 -6.72
CA GLY A 72 -15.29 -10.24 -6.73
C GLY A 72 -15.64 -10.74 -5.32
N SER A 73 -15.04 -10.14 -4.28
CA SER A 73 -15.29 -10.48 -2.86
C SER A 73 -15.66 -9.29 -2.00
N ALA A 74 -15.15 -8.10 -2.31
CA ALA A 74 -15.42 -6.89 -1.54
C ALA A 74 -15.35 -5.64 -2.42
N TRP A 75 -16.03 -4.60 -1.98
CA TRP A 75 -15.85 -3.25 -2.51
C TRP A 75 -14.60 -2.61 -1.93
N VAL A 76 -13.72 -2.16 -2.81
CA VAL A 76 -12.48 -1.48 -2.44
C VAL A 76 -12.51 -0.06 -2.98
N ALA A 77 -12.18 0.91 -2.14
CA ALA A 77 -11.99 2.29 -2.56
C ALA A 77 -10.60 2.46 -3.20
N MET A 78 -10.55 3.05 -4.40
CA MET A 78 -9.29 3.33 -5.08
C MET A 78 -8.47 4.37 -4.31
N GLY A 79 -7.18 4.11 -4.13
CA GLY A 79 -6.25 5.06 -3.51
C GLY A 79 -6.56 5.40 -2.06
N VAL A 80 -7.42 4.63 -1.37
CA VAL A 80 -7.67 4.84 0.06
C VAL A 80 -6.41 4.52 0.85
N TRP A 81 -6.06 5.40 1.78
CA TRP A 81 -4.94 5.19 2.70
C TRP A 81 -5.36 4.25 3.83
N ASN A 82 -4.69 3.10 3.89
CA ASN A 82 -4.82 2.11 4.94
C ASN A 82 -3.66 2.24 5.93
N THR A 83 -3.92 1.99 7.20
CA THR A 83 -2.87 1.86 8.22
C THR A 83 -2.28 0.47 8.20
N TYR A 84 -0.99 0.35 8.46
CA TYR A 84 -0.32 -0.93 8.71
C TYR A 84 0.75 -0.75 9.78
N THR A 85 1.12 -1.84 10.44
CA THR A 85 2.25 -1.86 11.38
C THR A 85 3.35 -2.69 10.74
N PRO A 86 4.48 -2.08 10.34
CA PRO A 86 5.61 -2.84 9.83
C PRO A 86 6.07 -3.89 10.85
N ALA A 87 6.38 -5.10 10.40
CA ALA A 87 7.18 -6.03 11.20
C ALA A 87 8.64 -5.56 11.17
N TRP A 88 9.27 -5.45 12.34
CA TRP A 88 10.68 -5.08 12.49
C TRP A 88 11.45 -6.29 13.00
N THR A 89 12.34 -6.81 12.18
CA THR A 89 13.17 -7.97 12.49
C THR A 89 14.64 -7.66 12.27
N ALA A 90 15.52 -8.54 12.75
CA ALA A 90 16.94 -8.45 12.48
C ALA A 90 17.54 -9.81 12.16
N GLU A 91 18.72 -9.79 11.55
CA GLU A 91 19.42 -10.97 11.06
C GLU A 91 19.75 -12.00 12.15
N THR A 92 20.06 -11.56 13.37
CA THR A 92 20.50 -12.46 14.45
C THR A 92 19.54 -12.51 15.63
N THR A 93 19.17 -11.35 16.19
CA THR A 93 18.22 -11.30 17.31
C THR A 93 17.22 -10.19 17.06
N ASN A 94 15.93 -10.53 17.07
CA ASN A 94 14.89 -9.57 16.76
C ASN A 94 14.81 -8.45 17.81
N PRO A 95 14.69 -7.19 17.36
CA PRO A 95 14.40 -6.06 18.22
C PRO A 95 12.93 -6.05 18.67
N ALA A 96 12.63 -5.24 19.68
CA ALA A 96 11.26 -4.99 20.12
C ALA A 96 11.03 -3.49 20.33
N ILE A 97 9.96 -2.95 19.75
CA ILE A 97 9.68 -1.50 19.80
C ILE A 97 9.36 -1.01 21.23
N GLY A 98 8.87 -1.87 22.12
CA GLY A 98 8.55 -1.51 23.50
C GLY A 98 7.50 -0.40 23.57
N ASN A 99 7.79 0.65 24.34
CA ASN A 99 6.96 1.86 24.44
C ASN A 99 7.20 2.89 23.31
N GLY A 100 7.97 2.52 22.29
CA GLY A 100 8.11 3.32 21.08
C GLY A 100 6.90 3.19 20.14
N THR A 101 6.96 3.91 19.02
CA THR A 101 5.92 3.87 17.98
C THR A 101 6.49 3.26 16.71
N LEU A 102 5.81 2.25 16.16
CA LEU A 102 6.08 1.73 14.81
C LEU A 102 4.77 1.70 14.05
N THR A 103 4.63 2.56 13.04
CA THR A 103 3.40 2.69 12.27
C THR A 103 3.70 3.05 10.82
N GLY A 104 2.83 2.65 9.92
CA GLY A 104 2.85 3.08 8.54
C GLY A 104 1.46 3.25 7.96
N LYS A 105 1.42 3.88 6.80
CA LYS A 105 0.24 4.01 5.96
C LYS A 105 0.59 3.71 4.52
N TYR A 106 -0.35 3.15 3.79
CA TYR A 106 -0.17 2.86 2.37
C TYR A 106 -1.46 3.03 1.59
N ALA A 107 -1.34 3.34 0.30
CA ALA A 107 -2.44 3.40 -0.64
C ALA A 107 -2.05 2.67 -1.92
N ILE A 108 -3.00 1.91 -2.48
CA ILE A 108 -2.80 1.19 -3.75
C ILE A 108 -3.66 1.83 -4.83
N VAL A 109 -3.04 2.10 -5.97
CA VAL A 109 -3.69 2.52 -7.20
C VAL A 109 -3.18 1.63 -8.32
N GLY A 110 -4.07 0.76 -8.84
CA GLY A 110 -3.66 -0.28 -9.80
C GLY A 110 -2.66 -1.25 -9.15
N LYS A 111 -1.49 -1.43 -9.80
CA LYS A 111 -0.36 -2.20 -9.24
C LYS A 111 0.64 -1.34 -8.47
N THR A 112 0.39 -0.05 -8.28
CA THR A 112 1.33 0.84 -7.61
C THR A 112 0.93 1.03 -6.15
N CYS A 113 1.85 0.74 -5.24
CA CYS A 113 1.70 0.99 -3.81
C CYS A 113 2.54 2.19 -3.40
N HIS A 114 1.89 3.23 -2.87
CA HIS A 114 2.55 4.33 -2.16
C HIS A 114 2.54 4.01 -0.67
N PHE A 115 3.65 4.19 0.03
CA PHE A 115 3.71 3.96 1.47
C PHE A 115 4.57 4.99 2.19
N THR A 116 4.30 5.14 3.48
CA THR A 116 5.16 5.83 4.42
C THR A 116 5.11 5.13 5.76
N MET A 117 6.22 5.14 6.49
CA MET A 117 6.29 4.66 7.86
C MET A 117 7.09 5.61 8.74
N LEU A 118 6.75 5.59 10.03
CA LEU A 118 7.50 6.22 11.11
C LEU A 118 7.77 5.17 12.19
N MET A 119 9.03 5.06 12.54
CA MET A 119 9.51 4.35 13.72
C MET A 119 10.11 5.40 14.65
N GLN A 120 9.64 5.48 15.87
CA GLN A 120 10.21 6.31 16.92
C GLN A 120 10.53 5.42 18.11
N PHE A 121 11.79 5.38 18.49
CA PHE A 121 12.24 4.53 19.59
C PHE A 121 11.82 5.13 20.93
N GLY A 122 11.37 4.26 21.84
CA GLY A 122 11.03 4.61 23.21
C GLY A 122 12.16 4.25 24.18
N SER A 123 11.96 4.53 25.46
CA SER A 123 12.93 4.20 26.51
C SER A 123 13.03 2.70 26.81
N THR A 124 12.03 1.91 26.44
CA THR A 124 12.02 0.44 26.62
C THR A 124 12.22 -0.32 25.31
N THR A 125 12.59 0.35 24.23
CA THR A 125 12.95 -0.31 22.96
C THR A 125 14.20 -1.17 23.15
N THR A 126 14.16 -2.41 22.65
CA THR A 126 15.34 -3.27 22.50
C THR A 126 15.76 -3.32 21.03
N TYR A 127 17.06 -3.27 20.78
CA TYR A 127 17.60 -3.07 19.43
C TYR A 127 18.05 -4.35 18.73
N GLY A 128 18.04 -5.50 19.41
CA GLY A 128 18.45 -6.75 18.80
C GLY A 128 19.89 -6.73 18.27
N SER A 129 20.18 -7.58 17.29
CA SER A 129 21.51 -7.67 16.67
C SER A 129 21.45 -8.13 15.21
N GLY A 130 22.46 -7.74 14.45
CA GLY A 130 22.53 -7.95 13.02
C GLY A 130 21.77 -6.88 12.23
N SER A 131 21.71 -7.06 10.92
CA SER A 131 21.08 -6.11 10.00
C SER A 131 19.57 -6.04 10.18
N TYR A 132 18.98 -4.86 10.03
CA TYR A 132 17.54 -4.65 10.19
C TYR A 132 16.75 -4.88 8.91
N TYR A 133 15.57 -5.48 9.08
CA TYR A 133 14.57 -5.67 8.05
C TYR A 133 13.22 -5.14 8.51
N LEU A 134 12.51 -4.52 7.58
CA LEU A 134 11.17 -3.99 7.78
C LEU A 134 10.22 -4.57 6.74
N SER A 135 9.00 -4.91 7.14
CA SER A 135 8.02 -5.44 6.19
C SER A 135 7.43 -4.35 5.30
N TYR A 136 7.16 -4.74 4.05
CA TYR A 136 6.27 -3.99 3.18
C TYR A 136 4.81 -4.14 3.66
N PRO A 137 3.94 -3.15 3.39
CA PRO A 137 2.51 -3.27 3.67
C PRO A 137 1.84 -4.36 2.82
N VAL A 138 2.28 -4.51 1.57
CA VAL A 138 1.84 -5.55 0.63
C VAL A 138 3.06 -6.06 -0.13
N GLN A 139 3.07 -7.32 -0.53
CA GLN A 139 4.18 -7.95 -1.25
C GLN A 139 4.62 -7.11 -2.46
N ALA A 140 5.90 -6.78 -2.53
CA ALA A 140 6.48 -6.00 -3.60
C ALA A 140 6.86 -6.91 -4.77
N GLY A 141 6.54 -6.49 -5.98
CA GLY A 141 7.04 -7.09 -7.22
C GLY A 141 8.57 -7.10 -7.24
N ALA A 142 9.20 -6.09 -6.63
CA ALA A 142 10.64 -5.90 -6.42
C ALA A 142 11.50 -5.92 -7.70
N LEU A 143 12.59 -5.17 -7.70
CA LEU A 143 13.62 -5.21 -8.73
C LEU A 143 14.94 -5.54 -8.03
N GLY A 144 15.54 -6.66 -8.41
CA GLY A 144 16.69 -7.26 -7.71
C GLY A 144 17.79 -6.28 -7.32
N GLY A 145 18.05 -6.20 -6.00
CA GLY A 145 19.28 -5.65 -5.44
C GLY A 145 19.45 -4.12 -5.52
N LEU A 146 18.48 -3.38 -6.06
CA LEU A 146 18.56 -1.92 -6.16
C LEU A 146 17.75 -1.24 -5.04
N PRO A 147 18.25 -0.14 -4.45
CA PRO A 147 17.46 0.63 -3.50
C PRO A 147 16.20 1.18 -4.18
N GLN A 148 15.03 0.87 -3.61
CA GLN A 148 13.74 1.29 -4.16
C GLN A 148 13.15 2.49 -3.42
N HIS A 149 13.53 2.68 -2.16
CA HIS A 149 12.95 3.74 -1.32
C HIS A 149 14.05 4.48 -0.58
N GLN A 150 13.70 5.68 -0.13
CA GLN A 150 14.58 6.51 0.67
C GLN A 150 13.89 6.88 1.98
N GLY A 151 14.70 7.28 2.93
CA GLY A 151 14.22 7.76 4.21
C GLY A 151 15.25 8.64 4.89
N VAL A 152 14.91 9.03 6.10
CA VAL A 152 15.81 9.74 7.02
C VAL A 152 15.78 9.04 8.36
N ALA A 153 16.94 9.02 9.01
CA ALA A 153 17.05 8.51 10.37
C ALA A 153 17.85 9.49 11.23
N THR A 154 17.52 9.52 12.52
CA THR A 154 18.35 10.15 13.56
C THR A 154 18.97 9.06 14.42
N SER A 155 20.25 9.19 14.80
CA SER A 155 20.91 8.28 15.73
C SER A 155 21.65 9.05 16.81
N GLY A 156 21.99 8.39 17.92
CA GLY A 156 22.70 8.99 19.03
C GLY A 156 21.86 9.94 19.89
N SER A 157 22.50 10.50 20.92
CA SER A 157 21.89 11.42 21.89
C SER A 157 22.83 12.59 22.19
N GLY A 158 22.27 13.69 22.72
CA GLY A 158 23.05 14.89 23.07
C GLY A 158 23.83 15.46 21.88
N SER A 159 25.11 15.80 22.10
CA SER A 159 26.01 16.32 21.06
C SER A 159 26.40 15.28 19.99
N SER A 160 26.10 14.01 20.22
CA SER A 160 26.33 12.91 19.27
C SER A 160 25.09 12.58 18.43
N GLN A 161 24.02 13.37 18.54
CA GLN A 161 22.83 13.16 17.72
C GLN A 161 23.10 13.54 16.26
N GLY A 162 23.08 12.54 15.39
CA GLY A 162 23.23 12.70 13.94
C GLY A 162 21.90 12.56 13.20
N ARG A 163 21.85 13.10 11.98
CA ARG A 163 20.79 12.83 11.00
C ARG A 163 21.42 12.43 9.68
N GLY A 164 20.84 11.46 9.00
CA GLY A 164 21.28 11.13 7.65
C GLY A 164 20.20 10.47 6.81
N MET A 165 20.45 10.52 5.51
CA MET A 165 19.65 9.84 4.51
C MET A 165 19.91 8.34 4.61
N ILE A 166 18.85 7.57 4.45
CA ILE A 166 18.90 6.12 4.34
C ILE A 166 18.32 5.72 2.99
N SER A 167 18.90 4.69 2.38
CA SER A 167 18.34 4.01 1.24
C SER A 167 17.81 2.65 1.68
N CYS A 168 16.73 2.20 1.05
CA CYS A 168 16.03 0.99 1.43
C CYS A 168 15.98 0.06 0.23
N GLN A 169 16.38 -1.18 0.42
CA GLN A 169 16.52 -2.17 -0.65
C GLN A 169 15.66 -3.40 -0.36
N PRO A 170 14.87 -3.90 -1.32
CA PRO A 170 14.15 -5.16 -1.17
C PRO A 170 15.10 -6.31 -0.85
N THR A 171 14.67 -7.24 -0.01
CA THR A 171 15.46 -8.43 0.36
C THR A 171 15.41 -9.55 -0.68
N ALA A 172 14.47 -9.47 -1.62
CA ALA A 172 14.32 -10.42 -2.72
C ALA A 172 14.24 -9.70 -4.06
N SER A 173 14.60 -10.40 -5.14
CA SER A 173 14.56 -9.87 -6.50
C SER A 173 13.17 -9.89 -7.13
N THR A 174 12.28 -10.70 -6.58
CA THR A 174 10.85 -10.71 -6.87
C THR A 174 10.09 -10.96 -5.58
N ASN A 175 8.81 -10.59 -5.53
CA ASN A 175 7.91 -11.06 -4.48
C ASN A 175 8.39 -10.73 -3.04
N ALA A 176 9.10 -9.62 -2.85
CA ALA A 176 9.73 -9.25 -1.59
C ALA A 176 8.67 -8.85 -0.55
N THR A 177 8.77 -9.43 0.64
CA THR A 177 7.91 -9.09 1.79
C THR A 177 8.58 -8.11 2.74
N THR A 178 9.91 -7.95 2.64
CA THR A 178 10.70 -7.06 3.48
C THR A 178 11.73 -6.26 2.67
N TYR A 179 12.21 -5.18 3.26
CA TYR A 179 13.36 -4.42 2.78
C TYR A 179 14.36 -4.20 3.91
N THR A 180 15.63 -4.07 3.53
CA THR A 180 16.72 -3.73 4.43
C THR A 180 17.06 -2.24 4.34
N LEU A 181 17.70 -1.74 5.39
CA LEU A 181 18.14 -0.35 5.53
C LEU A 181 19.64 -0.22 5.22
N TRP A 182 20.00 0.85 4.51
CA TRP A 182 21.38 1.20 4.19
C TRP A 182 21.63 2.68 4.45
N GLY A 183 22.79 3.01 5.01
CA GLY A 183 23.15 4.39 5.36
C GLY A 183 24.62 4.48 5.76
N PRO A 184 25.12 5.66 6.13
CA PRO A 184 26.46 5.77 6.70
C PRO A 184 26.50 5.04 8.05
N ALA A 185 26.96 3.79 8.08
CA ALA A 185 26.94 2.95 9.28
C ALA A 185 28.12 3.21 10.23
N SER A 186 29.15 3.92 9.76
CA SER A 186 30.39 4.17 10.49
C SER A 186 30.74 5.65 10.48
N ALA A 187 31.44 6.11 11.52
CA ALA A 187 32.04 7.44 11.58
C ALA A 187 33.37 7.53 10.82
N SER A 188 33.93 6.40 10.38
CA SER A 188 35.28 6.31 9.81
C SER A 188 35.31 5.87 8.35
N THR A 189 34.14 5.65 7.72
CA THR A 189 34.04 5.26 6.31
C THR A 189 33.06 6.14 5.56
N SER A 190 33.29 6.30 4.26
CA SER A 190 32.48 7.15 3.39
C SER A 190 31.46 6.38 2.53
N HIS A 191 31.44 5.05 2.60
CA HIS A 191 30.47 4.22 1.88
C HIS A 191 29.23 3.94 2.73
N LEU A 192 28.11 3.62 2.07
CA LEU A 192 26.91 3.15 2.76
C LEU A 192 27.09 1.69 3.19
N GLY A 193 26.70 1.39 4.42
CA GLY A 193 26.62 0.05 4.97
C GLY A 193 25.19 -0.29 5.37
N GLN A 194 24.92 -1.58 5.50
CA GLN A 194 23.64 -2.06 6.00
C GLN A 194 23.47 -1.64 7.47
N LEU A 195 22.29 -1.14 7.82
CA LEU A 195 22.02 -0.63 9.16
C LEU A 195 21.44 -1.73 10.06
N GLY A 196 21.90 -1.74 11.30
CA GLY A 196 21.43 -2.61 12.38
C GLY A 196 21.42 -1.86 13.70
N SER A 197 21.66 -2.55 14.82
CA SER A 197 21.64 -1.94 16.17
C SER A 197 22.71 -0.88 16.41
N ALA A 198 23.82 -0.92 15.65
CA ALA A 198 24.89 0.09 15.71
C ALA A 198 24.45 1.48 15.21
N GLY A 199 23.31 1.56 14.55
CA GLY A 199 22.72 2.81 14.11
C GLY A 199 23.41 3.50 12.95
N LEU A 200 23.37 4.83 12.97
CA LEU A 200 23.80 5.69 11.87
C LEU A 200 24.99 6.54 12.32
N LEU A 201 25.91 6.83 11.41
CA LEU A 201 27.13 7.61 11.61
C LEU A 201 28.01 7.05 12.74
N GLY A 202 27.96 5.73 12.98
CA GLY A 202 28.66 5.07 14.10
C GLY A 202 28.04 5.32 15.49
N TYR A 203 26.84 5.91 15.56
CA TYR A 203 26.13 6.13 16.81
C TYR A 203 24.92 5.19 16.91
N ALA A 204 24.83 4.48 18.03
CA ALA A 204 23.72 3.59 18.32
C ALA A 204 22.39 4.34 18.44
N TRP A 205 21.30 3.64 18.17
CA TRP A 205 19.95 4.14 18.40
C TRP A 205 19.68 4.35 19.90
N THR A 206 18.93 5.40 20.22
CA THR A 206 18.52 5.73 21.59
C THR A 206 17.06 6.18 21.62
N SER A 207 16.49 6.39 22.81
CA SER A 207 15.13 6.90 22.94
C SER A 207 14.93 8.22 22.17
N ALA A 208 13.75 8.42 21.59
CA ALA A 208 13.37 9.55 20.74
C ALA A 208 14.08 9.63 19.38
N ASN A 209 15.03 8.74 19.07
CA ASN A 209 15.51 8.60 17.71
C ASN A 209 14.37 8.10 16.80
N ILE A 210 14.38 8.56 15.55
CA ILE A 210 13.39 8.21 14.53
C ILE A 210 14.02 7.58 13.30
N ILE A 211 13.24 6.74 12.63
CA ILE A 211 13.43 6.32 11.25
C ILE A 211 12.12 6.65 10.52
N ARG A 212 12.21 7.40 9.43
CA ARG A 212 11.07 7.72 8.57
C ARG A 212 11.40 7.33 7.14
N ILE A 213 10.56 6.48 6.56
CA ILE A 213 10.75 5.94 5.21
C ILE A 213 9.48 6.18 4.43
N GLY A 214 9.63 6.47 3.14
CA GLY A 214 8.51 6.57 2.23
C GLY A 214 8.94 6.27 0.81
N GLY A 215 8.00 5.84 0.01
CA GLY A 215 8.28 5.53 -1.38
C GLY A 215 7.09 4.91 -2.09
N THR A 216 7.40 4.44 -3.28
CA THR A 216 6.46 3.81 -4.19
C THR A 216 7.09 2.54 -4.73
N TYR A 217 6.30 1.48 -4.87
CA TYR A 217 6.72 0.24 -5.52
C TYR A 217 5.57 -0.41 -6.30
N GLU A 218 5.92 -1.31 -7.22
CA GLU A 218 4.95 -2.18 -7.87
C GLU A 218 4.61 -3.36 -6.93
N VAL A 219 3.32 -3.63 -6.74
CA VAL A 219 2.79 -4.79 -6.03
C VAL A 219 2.93 -6.04 -6.91
N ALA A 220 3.31 -7.17 -6.30
CA ALA A 220 3.41 -8.47 -6.97
C ALA A 220 2.09 -8.92 -7.62
#